data_AF-A0A8H3WJJ1-F1
#
_entry.id   AF-A0A8H3WJJ1-F1
#
_cell.length_a   1.000
_cell.length_b   1.000
_cell.length_c   1.000
_cell.angle_alpha   90.00
_cell.angle_beta   90.00
_cell.angle_gamma   90.00
#
_symmetry.space_group_name_H-M   'P 1'
#
loop_
_entity.id
_entity.type
_entity.pdbx_description
1 polymer ?
#
loop_
_entity_poly.entity_id
_entity_poly.type
_entity_poly.pdbx_seq_one_letter_code
_entity_poly.pdbx_strand_id
1 'polypeptide(L)'
;MKYSVALTLTTMVLGIAAAPAAQAAPKEHNLARAEHGYFDLIHKLARAEKASPSKTKSAKKPKKTHPSKTRSPGSIITSAPGNGTASFAIAAASNGTSGGDIPAASGTSVLKAAQTIAAGESFDGGMKMFDRGVSCTGQAEGGDSDSVFILEKGASLSNVIIGPNQIEGVHCNGGCTLTNVWWSAVCEDAFTIKKQDAGETTKITGGGATGASDKVLQHNGAGTLSVSGFTVSDFGKLYRSCGNCKTMYERHVIFDDINASSGKLLAGINSNYGDTATFTNVVAKSVSEVCTEFKGNDSGDEPTEISSGPSTACKYSTSDVTSS
;
A
#
# COMPACT_ATOMS: atom_id res chain seq x y z
N MET A 1 -81.84 19.80 1.94
CA MET A 1 -81.00 18.65 2.36
C MET A 1 -80.00 19.16 3.40
N LYS A 2 -80.07 18.67 4.64
CA LYS A 2 -79.24 19.12 5.77
C LYS A 2 -77.97 18.28 5.80
N TYR A 3 -76.79 18.91 5.72
CA TYR A 3 -75.51 18.28 6.04
C TYR A 3 -75.00 18.88 7.35
N SER A 4 -74.84 18.05 8.37
CA SER A 4 -74.19 18.40 9.63
C SER A 4 -72.72 18.04 9.53
N VAL A 5 -71.84 19.01 9.81
CA VAL A 5 -70.40 18.79 9.96
C VAL A 5 -70.11 18.67 11.45
N ALA A 6 -69.63 17.51 11.89
CA ALA A 6 -69.16 17.27 13.25
C ALA A 6 -67.65 17.56 13.30
N LEU A 7 -67.24 18.53 14.13
CA LEU A 7 -65.84 18.84 14.41
C LEU A 7 -65.51 18.30 15.80
N THR A 8 -64.75 17.21 15.86
CA THR A 8 -64.24 16.63 17.11
C THR A 8 -62.90 17.28 17.47
N LEU A 9 -62.87 18.08 18.54
CA LEU A 9 -61.63 18.51 19.22
C LEU A 9 -61.23 17.46 20.25
N THR A 10 -60.07 16.84 20.07
CA THR A 10 -59.45 15.98 21.09
C THR A 10 -58.30 16.74 21.74
N THR A 11 -58.44 17.00 23.04
CA THR A 11 -57.44 17.60 23.93
C THR A 11 -56.27 16.64 24.18
N MET A 12 -55.04 17.06 23.88
CA MET A 12 -53.82 16.38 24.33
C MET A 12 -53.45 16.84 25.74
N VAL A 13 -53.31 15.88 26.65
CA VAL A 13 -52.85 16.07 28.04
C VAL A 13 -51.32 16.00 28.08
N LEU A 14 -50.67 17.04 28.62
CA LEU A 14 -49.24 17.02 28.95
C LEU A 14 -49.00 16.15 30.20
N GLY A 15 -48.25 15.07 30.04
CA GLY A 15 -47.70 14.29 31.16
C GLY A 15 -46.31 14.80 31.55
N ILE A 16 -46.18 15.31 32.77
CA ILE A 16 -44.90 15.59 33.44
C ILE A 16 -44.43 14.30 34.11
N ALA A 17 -43.25 13.80 33.76
CA ALA A 17 -42.58 12.72 34.47
C ALA A 17 -41.29 13.25 35.12
N ALA A 18 -41.20 13.04 36.44
CA ALA A 18 -40.14 13.49 37.32
C ALA A 18 -38.85 12.66 37.18
N ALA A 19 -37.72 13.33 37.39
CA ALA A 19 -36.41 12.72 37.59
C ALA A 19 -36.26 12.13 39.01
N PRO A 20 -35.38 11.15 39.21
CA PRO A 20 -34.69 10.97 40.47
C PRO A 20 -33.18 11.25 40.38
N ALA A 21 -32.66 11.66 41.53
CA ALA A 21 -31.35 12.23 41.77
C ALA A 21 -30.22 11.20 41.98
N ALA A 22 -29.01 11.76 42.03
CA ALA A 22 -27.69 11.15 42.07
C ALA A 22 -27.32 10.38 43.35
N GLN A 23 -26.34 9.47 43.18
CA GLN A 23 -25.21 9.13 44.07
C GLN A 23 -24.47 7.94 43.42
N ALA A 24 -23.16 7.73 43.45
CA ALA A 24 -21.98 8.43 43.96
C ALA A 24 -20.75 7.77 43.25
N ALA A 25 -19.65 8.52 43.11
CA ALA A 25 -18.38 8.01 42.56
C ALA A 25 -17.65 7.05 43.52
N PRO A 26 -16.67 6.29 43.02
CA PRO A 26 -15.35 6.38 43.65
C PRO A 26 -14.16 6.57 42.70
N LYS A 27 -13.17 7.21 43.32
CA LYS A 27 -11.82 7.65 42.95
C LYS A 27 -10.95 6.71 42.09
N GLU A 28 -10.24 7.38 41.17
CA GLU A 28 -8.86 7.23 40.68
C GLU A 28 -8.10 5.90 40.84
N HIS A 29 -7.45 5.48 39.75
CA HIS A 29 -6.01 5.20 39.76
C HIS A 29 -5.36 5.55 38.42
N ASN A 30 -4.41 6.49 38.47
CA ASN A 30 -3.41 6.76 37.45
C ASN A 30 -2.56 5.50 37.18
N LEU A 31 -2.34 5.15 35.91
CA LEU A 31 -1.08 4.55 35.48
C LEU A 31 -0.86 4.79 33.98
N ALA A 32 -0.05 5.79 33.67
CA ALA A 32 0.72 5.81 32.43
C ALA A 32 1.76 4.67 32.47
N ARG A 33 2.02 3.99 31.34
CA ARG A 33 3.35 3.62 30.81
C ARG A 33 3.30 2.39 29.89
N ALA A 34 3.75 2.63 28.65
CA ALA A 34 4.54 1.77 27.76
C ALA A 34 4.13 0.30 27.56
N GLU A 35 3.51 0.01 26.42
CA GLU A 35 3.71 -1.26 25.69
C GLU A 35 3.74 -1.03 24.17
N HIS A 36 4.90 -0.58 23.66
CA HIS A 36 5.23 -0.52 22.24
C HIS A 36 6.52 -1.31 21.96
N GLY A 37 6.56 -2.57 22.42
CA GLY A 37 7.78 -3.39 22.28
C GLY A 37 7.58 -4.91 22.36
N TYR A 38 6.36 -5.41 22.22
CA TYR A 38 6.07 -6.85 22.40
C TYR A 38 5.44 -7.54 21.18
N PHE A 39 5.26 -6.83 20.06
CA PHE A 39 4.70 -7.42 18.82
C PHE A 39 5.77 -7.96 17.85
N ASP A 40 7.04 -7.59 18.01
CA ASP A 40 8.13 -7.95 17.08
C ASP A 40 8.93 -9.22 17.48
N LEU A 41 8.68 -9.77 18.67
CA LEU A 41 9.42 -10.95 19.16
C LEU A 41 8.70 -12.28 18.88
N ILE A 42 7.37 -12.29 18.80
CA ILE A 42 6.58 -13.52 18.61
C ILE A 42 6.70 -14.08 17.18
N HIS A 43 6.96 -13.24 16.17
CA HIS A 43 7.14 -13.68 14.78
C HIS A 43 8.51 -14.35 14.51
N LYS A 44 9.52 -14.19 15.39
CA LYS A 44 10.84 -14.84 15.23
C LYS A 44 10.93 -16.26 15.79
N LEU A 45 10.00 -16.66 16.66
CA LEU A 45 10.04 -17.98 17.30
C LEU A 45 9.20 -19.06 16.57
N ALA A 46 8.24 -18.67 15.73
CA ALA A 46 7.38 -19.62 15.01
C ALA A 46 8.04 -20.25 13.75
N ARG A 47 9.29 -19.88 13.39
CA ARG A 47 9.99 -20.43 12.21
C ARG A 47 11.19 -21.32 12.53
N ALA A 48 11.39 -21.69 13.81
CA ALA A 48 12.52 -22.53 14.23
C ALA A 48 12.19 -24.04 14.39
N GLU A 49 10.94 -24.48 14.25
CA GLU A 49 10.54 -25.88 14.47
C GLU A 49 10.01 -26.58 13.21
N LYS A 50 10.82 -26.72 12.16
CA LYS A 50 10.75 -27.87 11.24
C LYS A 50 12.14 -28.18 10.66
N ALA A 51 12.98 -28.81 11.48
CA ALA A 51 14.16 -29.53 10.99
C ALA A 51 14.26 -30.89 11.69
N SER A 52 14.17 -31.98 10.91
CA SER A 52 14.50 -33.35 11.33
C SER A 52 14.64 -34.25 10.09
N PRO A 53 15.36 -35.39 10.10
CA PRO A 53 16.81 -35.48 10.30
C PRO A 53 17.53 -36.26 9.17
N SER A 54 18.87 -36.18 9.21
CA SER A 54 19.89 -36.75 8.32
C SER A 54 19.88 -38.28 8.11
N LYS A 55 20.34 -38.73 6.94
CA LYS A 55 20.99 -40.04 6.74
C LYS A 55 22.36 -39.89 6.06
N THR A 56 23.39 -40.30 6.80
CA THR A 56 24.81 -40.38 6.43
C THR A 56 25.14 -41.68 5.69
N LYS A 57 26.03 -41.66 4.67
CA LYS A 57 27.04 -42.72 4.43
C LYS A 57 28.30 -42.22 3.69
N SER A 58 29.41 -42.27 4.43
CA SER A 58 30.79 -42.68 4.13
C SER A 58 31.64 -42.18 2.95
N ALA A 59 32.92 -41.97 3.30
CA ALA A 59 34.00 -41.31 2.60
C ALA A 59 34.90 -42.23 1.74
N LYS A 60 35.70 -41.63 0.83
CA LYS A 60 37.02 -42.14 0.43
C LYS A 60 38.01 -41.01 0.06
N LYS A 61 39.28 -41.27 0.38
CA LYS A 61 40.44 -40.39 0.64
C LYS A 61 41.16 -39.75 -0.61
N PRO A 62 42.14 -38.83 -0.39
CA PRO A 62 42.67 -37.84 -1.35
C PRO A 62 44.08 -38.12 -1.91
N LYS A 63 44.48 -37.35 -2.93
CA LYS A 63 45.87 -37.06 -3.41
C LYS A 63 45.80 -35.75 -4.24
N LYS A 64 46.80 -34.86 -4.38
CA LYS A 64 48.15 -34.61 -3.82
C LYS A 64 48.52 -33.17 -4.23
N THR A 65 49.25 -32.47 -3.37
CA THR A 65 49.81 -31.11 -3.55
C THR A 65 51.21 -31.11 -4.18
N HIS A 66 51.61 -29.96 -4.77
CA HIS A 66 52.91 -29.22 -4.65
C HIS A 66 53.19 -28.35 -5.90
N PRO A 67 54.11 -27.34 -5.88
CA PRO A 67 54.41 -26.34 -4.84
C PRO A 67 54.67 -24.89 -5.35
N SER A 68 54.65 -23.98 -4.36
CA SER A 68 55.24 -22.62 -4.18
C SER A 68 55.94 -21.85 -5.32
N LYS A 69 55.82 -20.51 -5.26
CA LYS A 69 56.99 -19.62 -5.01
C LYS A 69 56.58 -18.23 -4.50
N THR A 70 57.25 -17.83 -3.43
CA THR A 70 57.26 -16.57 -2.69
C THR A 70 58.03 -15.48 -3.43
N ARG A 71 57.69 -14.19 -3.23
CA ARG A 71 58.64 -13.06 -3.03
C ARG A 71 57.92 -11.76 -2.63
N SER A 72 58.40 -11.15 -1.55
CA SER A 72 58.28 -9.71 -1.17
C SER A 72 59.74 -9.13 -1.25
N PRO A 73 60.10 -7.86 -0.94
CA PRO A 73 59.35 -6.65 -0.52
C PRO A 73 59.82 -5.28 -1.14
N GLY A 74 59.22 -4.15 -0.72
CA GLY A 74 59.75 -2.75 -0.79
C GLY A 74 59.19 -1.88 -1.93
N SER A 75 58.89 -0.57 -1.82
CA SER A 75 59.37 0.48 -0.91
C SER A 75 58.39 1.67 -0.80
N ILE A 76 58.61 2.47 0.24
CA ILE A 76 57.92 3.70 0.67
C ILE A 76 58.42 4.92 -0.13
N ILE A 77 57.55 5.87 -0.50
CA ILE A 77 57.90 7.32 -0.51
C ILE A 77 56.69 8.16 -0.10
N THR A 78 56.93 8.98 0.92
CA THR A 78 56.14 10.08 1.49
C THR A 78 56.12 11.34 0.61
N SER A 79 55.00 12.06 0.56
CA SER A 79 54.99 13.55 0.58
C SER A 79 53.58 14.10 0.90
N ALA A 80 53.59 15.26 1.56
CA ALA A 80 52.54 15.85 2.38
C ALA A 80 51.68 16.90 1.61
N PRO A 81 50.79 17.69 2.25
CA PRO A 81 49.48 18.09 1.72
C PRO A 81 49.49 19.34 0.83
N GLY A 82 48.66 19.31 -0.22
CA GLY A 82 48.32 20.45 -1.06
C GLY A 82 46.91 20.95 -0.76
N ASN A 83 46.84 22.14 -0.18
CA ASN A 83 45.62 22.91 0.08
C ASN A 83 45.07 23.43 -1.26
N GLY A 84 43.93 22.90 -1.70
CA GLY A 84 43.26 23.33 -2.92
C GLY A 84 41.76 23.18 -2.75
N THR A 85 41.06 24.29 -2.63
CA THR A 85 39.59 24.40 -2.64
C THR A 85 39.07 23.87 -3.98
N ALA A 86 38.84 22.57 -4.05
CA ALA A 86 38.10 21.94 -5.13
C ALA A 86 36.61 22.17 -4.86
N SER A 87 36.00 23.04 -5.66
CA SER A 87 34.56 23.13 -5.77
C SER A 87 34.00 21.74 -6.02
N PHE A 88 33.25 21.20 -5.06
CA PHE A 88 32.45 20.01 -5.27
C PHE A 88 31.35 20.37 -6.28
N ALA A 89 31.65 20.18 -7.56
CA ALA A 89 30.62 20.04 -8.57
C ALA A 89 29.81 18.82 -8.17
N ILE A 90 28.61 19.06 -7.63
CA ILE A 90 27.60 18.03 -7.46
C ILE A 90 27.34 17.53 -8.88
N ALA A 91 27.86 16.35 -9.21
CA ALA A 91 27.49 15.66 -10.43
C ALA A 91 25.97 15.51 -10.38
N ALA A 92 25.28 16.23 -11.27
CA ALA A 92 23.86 16.03 -11.49
C ALA A 92 23.67 14.53 -11.74
N ALA A 93 22.94 13.87 -10.84
CA ALA A 93 22.53 12.51 -11.04
C ALA A 93 21.88 12.44 -12.42
N SER A 94 22.43 11.56 -13.25
CA SER A 94 21.90 11.20 -14.55
C SER A 94 20.40 10.95 -14.41
N ASN A 95 19.58 11.79 -15.06
CA ASN A 95 18.19 11.51 -15.32
C ASN A 95 18.12 10.14 -16.01
N GLY A 96 17.82 9.10 -15.23
CA GLY A 96 17.30 7.86 -15.75
C GLY A 96 15.94 8.17 -16.35
N THR A 97 15.91 8.46 -17.64
CA THR A 97 14.67 8.46 -18.41
C THR A 97 14.17 7.02 -18.49
N SER A 98 13.27 6.68 -17.58
CA SER A 98 12.33 5.57 -17.76
C SER A 98 10.91 6.11 -17.61
N GLY A 99 10.08 5.90 -18.62
CA GLY A 99 8.63 6.12 -18.55
C GLY A 99 8.20 7.42 -19.20
N GLY A 100 7.78 7.36 -20.47
CA GLY A 100 7.12 8.47 -21.16
C GLY A 100 5.79 8.92 -20.53
N ASP A 101 5.37 8.29 -19.43
CA ASP A 101 4.08 8.53 -18.77
C ASP A 101 4.21 9.29 -17.44
N ILE A 102 5.41 9.41 -16.84
CA ILE A 102 5.57 10.11 -15.55
C ILE A 102 5.92 11.59 -15.78
N PRO A 103 5.19 12.54 -15.16
CA PRO A 103 5.50 13.96 -15.29
C PRO A 103 6.89 14.33 -14.76
N ALA A 104 7.47 15.38 -15.33
CA ALA A 104 8.72 15.93 -14.82
C ALA A 104 8.54 16.50 -13.40
N ALA A 105 9.45 16.14 -12.50
CA ALA A 105 9.44 16.67 -11.14
C ALA A 105 9.84 18.16 -11.12
N SER A 106 9.14 18.96 -10.31
CA SER A 106 9.45 20.39 -10.09
C SER A 106 10.62 20.61 -9.12
N GLY A 107 11.11 19.53 -8.50
CA GLY A 107 12.18 19.51 -7.53
C GLY A 107 12.17 18.19 -6.76
N THR A 108 13.12 18.01 -5.84
CA THR A 108 13.23 16.80 -5.00
C THR A 108 13.20 17.15 -3.51
N SER A 109 12.71 16.23 -2.68
CA SER A 109 12.70 16.31 -1.23
C SER A 109 13.00 14.93 -0.64
N VAL A 110 13.96 14.85 0.28
CA VAL A 110 14.28 13.61 0.99
C VAL A 110 13.76 13.69 2.42
N LEU A 111 12.73 12.91 2.72
CA LEU A 111 12.06 12.85 4.02
C LEU A 111 12.80 11.90 4.95
N LYS A 112 13.25 12.41 6.11
CA LYS A 112 13.96 11.61 7.12
C LYS A 112 13.04 10.63 7.87
N ALA A 113 11.75 10.90 7.89
CA ALA A 113 10.71 10.07 8.45
C ALA A 113 9.48 10.12 7.53
N ALA A 114 8.54 9.20 7.71
CA ALA A 114 7.24 9.27 7.03
C ALA A 114 6.58 10.64 7.31
N GLN A 115 6.07 11.29 6.28
CA GLN A 115 5.35 12.54 6.44
C GLN A 115 3.86 12.24 6.64
N THR A 116 3.39 12.42 7.87
CA THR A 116 1.98 12.25 8.21
C THR A 116 1.18 13.50 7.82
N ILE A 117 0.09 13.30 7.08
CA ILE A 117 -0.95 14.29 6.82
C ILE A 117 -2.09 14.00 7.79
N ALA A 118 -2.37 14.96 8.68
CA ALA A 118 -3.35 14.78 9.74
C ALA A 118 -4.79 14.63 9.19
N ALA A 119 -5.69 14.13 10.04
CA ALA A 119 -7.05 13.82 9.65
C ALA A 119 -7.76 15.06 9.08
N GLY A 120 -8.35 14.94 7.90
CA GLY A 120 -9.03 16.02 7.18
C GLY A 120 -8.11 17.09 6.56
N GLU A 121 -6.80 17.03 6.78
CA GLU A 121 -5.85 17.99 6.21
C GLU A 121 -5.44 17.62 4.78
N SER A 122 -4.90 18.59 4.05
CA SER A 122 -4.47 18.41 2.66
C SER A 122 -3.00 18.80 2.47
N PHE A 123 -2.27 18.04 1.66
CA PHE A 123 -0.91 18.36 1.25
C PHE A 123 -0.78 18.34 -0.26
N ASP A 124 -0.36 19.47 -0.82
CA ASP A 124 0.02 19.60 -2.22
C ASP A 124 1.55 19.61 -2.35
N GLY A 125 2.10 18.61 -3.04
CA GLY A 125 3.54 18.46 -3.24
C GLY A 125 4.12 19.35 -4.34
N GLY A 126 3.29 20.06 -5.11
CA GLY A 126 3.71 20.95 -6.19
C GLY A 126 4.44 20.21 -7.33
N MET A 127 4.12 18.95 -7.56
CA MET A 127 4.83 18.01 -8.45
C MET A 127 6.30 17.77 -8.07
N LYS A 128 6.66 17.92 -6.79
CA LYS A 128 7.99 17.50 -6.32
C LYS A 128 8.07 15.99 -6.20
N MET A 129 9.27 15.47 -6.39
CA MET A 129 9.62 14.08 -6.07
C MET A 129 10.01 13.96 -4.60
N PHE A 130 9.37 13.05 -3.88
CA PHE A 130 9.59 12.75 -2.48
C PHE A 130 10.17 11.34 -2.33
N ASP A 131 11.17 11.22 -1.46
CA ASP A 131 11.97 10.01 -1.30
C ASP A 131 12.36 9.86 0.18
N ARG A 132 12.76 8.66 0.62
CA ARG A 132 13.17 8.39 2.02
C ARG A 132 14.70 8.33 2.20
N GLY A 133 15.45 8.35 1.11
CA GLY A 133 16.91 8.29 1.07
C GLY A 133 17.46 6.91 1.43
N VAL A 134 16.63 5.87 1.28
CA VAL A 134 16.96 4.47 1.63
C VAL A 134 16.79 3.58 0.41
N SER A 135 17.67 2.59 0.25
CA SER A 135 17.52 1.64 -0.85
C SER A 135 16.28 0.76 -0.67
N CYS A 136 15.55 0.54 -1.76
CA CYS A 136 14.45 -0.41 -1.79
C CYS A 136 14.89 -1.81 -1.32
N THR A 137 14.09 -2.42 -0.44
CA THR A 137 14.32 -3.75 0.13
C THR A 137 13.57 -4.86 -0.61
N GLY A 138 12.87 -4.53 -1.70
CA GLY A 138 12.05 -5.45 -2.47
C GLY A 138 10.77 -5.83 -1.72
N GLN A 139 10.42 -7.11 -1.75
CA GLN A 139 9.19 -7.64 -1.16
C GLN A 139 9.32 -8.01 0.33
N ALA A 140 10.24 -7.33 1.03
CA ALA A 140 10.39 -7.48 2.46
C ALA A 140 9.48 -6.47 3.15
N GLU A 141 8.45 -6.99 3.84
CA GLU A 141 7.39 -6.20 4.47
C GLU A 141 7.91 -5.07 5.35
N GLY A 142 7.53 -3.85 4.98
CA GLY A 142 7.78 -2.62 5.73
C GLY A 142 6.72 -2.30 6.78
N GLY A 143 7.02 -1.30 7.60
CA GLY A 143 6.07 -0.70 8.55
C GLY A 143 5.64 0.71 8.14
N ASP A 144 4.70 1.29 8.89
CA ASP A 144 4.27 2.68 8.67
C ASP A 144 5.45 3.68 8.73
N SER A 145 6.47 3.41 9.56
CA SER A 145 7.69 4.23 9.64
C SER A 145 8.53 4.24 8.37
N ASP A 146 8.32 3.28 7.48
CA ASP A 146 9.06 3.11 6.23
C ASP A 146 8.34 3.76 5.03
N SER A 147 7.07 4.16 5.21
CA SER A 147 6.26 4.83 4.19
C SER A 147 6.78 6.23 3.85
N VAL A 148 6.56 6.70 2.63
CA VAL A 148 6.85 8.10 2.26
C VAL A 148 5.83 9.04 2.91
N PHE A 149 4.55 8.72 2.77
CA PHE A 149 3.44 9.48 3.36
C PHE A 149 2.47 8.56 4.12
N ILE A 150 1.94 9.08 5.22
CA ILE A 150 0.81 8.49 5.95
C ILE A 150 -0.34 9.50 5.91
N LEU A 151 -1.48 9.11 5.37
CA LEU A 151 -2.69 9.91 5.34
C LEU A 151 -3.63 9.39 6.42
N GLU A 152 -3.92 10.22 7.41
CA GLU A 152 -4.96 9.92 8.38
C GLU A 152 -6.35 10.09 7.76
N LYS A 153 -7.38 9.60 8.45
CA LYS A 153 -8.77 9.62 7.98
C LYS A 153 -9.18 10.99 7.41
N GLY A 154 -9.68 11.00 6.18
CA GLY A 154 -10.13 12.20 5.47
C GLY A 154 -9.00 13.07 4.89
N ALA A 155 -7.74 12.71 5.07
CA ALA A 155 -6.62 13.48 4.53
C ALA A 155 -6.53 13.36 3.00
N SER A 156 -5.92 14.38 2.38
CA SER A 156 -5.70 14.42 0.93
C SER A 156 -4.24 14.68 0.57
N LEU A 157 -3.77 14.02 -0.50
CA LEU A 157 -2.45 14.18 -1.08
C LEU A 157 -2.57 14.52 -2.57
N SER A 158 -1.96 15.62 -3.02
CA SER A 158 -1.99 16.01 -4.42
C SER A 158 -0.63 16.36 -5.00
N ASN A 159 -0.47 16.14 -6.30
CA ASN A 159 0.68 16.61 -7.08
C ASN A 159 2.01 16.17 -6.47
N VAL A 160 2.18 14.87 -6.29
CA VAL A 160 3.36 14.26 -5.67
C VAL A 160 3.92 13.21 -6.62
N ILE A 161 5.25 13.16 -6.73
CA ILE A 161 5.96 12.02 -7.32
C ILE A 161 6.67 11.29 -6.17
N ILE A 162 6.51 9.99 -6.07
CA ILE A 162 7.20 9.12 -5.14
C ILE A 162 8.42 8.54 -5.87
N GLY A 163 9.60 8.84 -5.34
CA GLY A 163 10.89 8.44 -5.86
C GLY A 163 11.23 6.97 -5.58
N PRO A 164 12.31 6.45 -6.18
CA PRO A 164 12.68 5.04 -6.10
C PRO A 164 13.38 4.63 -4.79
N ASN A 165 13.93 5.56 -4.00
CA ASN A 165 14.65 5.24 -2.76
C ASN A 165 13.69 5.33 -1.55
N GLN A 166 12.73 4.42 -1.57
CA GLN A 166 11.72 4.19 -0.55
C GLN A 166 11.56 2.68 -0.32
N ILE A 167 10.97 2.31 0.81
CA ILE A 167 10.64 0.91 1.15
C ILE A 167 9.13 0.70 0.99
N GLU A 168 8.34 1.57 1.63
CA GLU A 168 6.89 1.63 1.51
C GLU A 168 6.45 2.95 0.85
N GLY A 169 5.40 2.90 0.03
CA GLY A 169 4.89 4.05 -0.70
C GLY A 169 4.02 4.99 0.15
N VAL A 170 2.71 4.96 -0.06
CA VAL A 170 1.74 5.82 0.65
C VAL A 170 0.74 4.97 1.41
N HIS A 171 0.53 5.26 2.69
CA HIS A 171 -0.45 4.57 3.53
C HIS A 171 -1.68 5.45 3.82
N CYS A 172 -2.86 4.84 3.89
CA CYS A 172 -4.06 5.47 4.42
C CYS A 172 -4.62 4.75 5.66
N ASN A 173 -4.93 5.56 6.68
CA ASN A 173 -5.51 5.17 7.97
C ASN A 173 -6.96 5.68 8.10
N GLY A 174 -7.82 5.24 7.18
CA GLY A 174 -9.20 5.68 6.96
C GLY A 174 -9.41 6.10 5.50
N GLY A 175 -10.65 6.33 5.08
CA GLY A 175 -10.93 6.85 3.74
C GLY A 175 -10.13 8.14 3.46
N CYS A 176 -9.35 8.16 2.37
CA CYS A 176 -8.46 9.26 2.00
C CYS A 176 -8.58 9.62 0.51
N THR A 177 -7.96 10.73 0.08
CA THR A 177 -7.97 11.15 -1.33
C THR A 177 -6.55 11.37 -1.87
N LEU A 178 -6.24 10.76 -3.01
CA LEU A 178 -5.03 11.02 -3.77
C LEU A 178 -5.41 11.63 -5.12
N THR A 179 -4.75 12.72 -5.50
CA THR A 179 -4.98 13.39 -6.79
C THR A 179 -3.67 13.64 -7.50
N ASN A 180 -3.49 13.09 -8.70
CA ASN A 180 -2.28 13.29 -9.51
C ASN A 180 -1.00 12.89 -8.72
N VAL A 181 -1.01 11.67 -8.16
CA VAL A 181 0.13 11.10 -7.42
C VAL A 181 0.80 10.03 -8.29
N TRP A 182 2.12 10.10 -8.40
CA TRP A 182 2.91 9.25 -9.30
C TRP A 182 3.95 8.45 -8.54
N TRP A 183 4.24 7.22 -8.96
CA TRP A 183 5.33 6.41 -8.43
C TRP A 183 6.32 6.08 -9.55
N SER A 184 7.56 6.62 -9.45
CA SER A 184 8.58 6.41 -10.47
C SER A 184 9.20 5.03 -10.46
N ALA A 185 9.17 4.36 -9.31
CA ALA A 185 9.45 2.94 -9.16
C ALA A 185 8.81 2.46 -7.87
N VAL A 186 7.97 1.43 -7.96
CA VAL A 186 7.38 0.80 -6.78
C VAL A 186 8.39 -0.18 -6.17
N CYS A 187 8.56 -0.13 -4.84
CA CYS A 187 9.45 -1.03 -4.12
C CYS A 187 8.72 -2.30 -3.66
N GLU A 188 7.94 -2.18 -2.59
CA GLU A 188 7.02 -3.22 -2.12
C GLU A 188 5.64 -3.02 -2.76
N ASP A 189 4.85 -2.11 -2.19
CA ASP A 189 3.55 -1.65 -2.67
C ASP A 189 3.60 -0.13 -2.93
N ALA A 190 2.84 0.37 -3.91
CA ALA A 190 2.78 1.81 -4.19
C ALA A 190 1.89 2.51 -3.16
N PHE A 191 0.74 1.92 -2.91
CA PHE A 191 -0.30 2.49 -2.07
C PHE A 191 -1.00 1.39 -1.27
N THR A 192 -1.20 1.65 0.03
CA THR A 192 -1.84 0.70 0.93
C THR A 192 -2.94 1.36 1.77
N ILE A 193 -4.17 0.86 1.67
CA ILE A 193 -5.24 1.16 2.63
C ILE A 193 -5.03 0.26 3.85
N LYS A 194 -4.34 0.77 4.88
CA LYS A 194 -4.08 0.03 6.12
C LYS A 194 -5.35 -0.14 6.95
N LYS A 195 -6.16 0.91 7.01
CA LYS A 195 -7.46 0.95 7.73
C LYS A 195 -8.49 1.70 6.88
N GLN A 196 -9.73 1.25 6.91
CA GLN A 196 -10.88 1.92 6.32
C GLN A 196 -12.14 1.23 6.85
N ASP A 197 -13.17 2.01 7.19
CA ASP A 197 -14.42 1.47 7.72
C ASP A 197 -15.33 0.98 6.58
N ALA A 198 -16.23 0.03 6.88
CA ALA A 198 -17.25 -0.38 5.93
C ALA A 198 -18.13 0.82 5.52
N GLY A 199 -18.41 0.96 4.22
CA GLY A 199 -19.14 2.10 3.66
C GLY A 199 -18.29 3.34 3.37
N GLU A 200 -17.03 3.39 3.80
CA GLU A 200 -16.11 4.46 3.39
C GLU A 200 -15.55 4.23 1.99
N THR A 201 -15.02 5.31 1.40
CA THR A 201 -14.38 5.27 0.09
C THR A 201 -13.07 6.05 0.13
N THR A 202 -11.99 5.37 -0.25
CA THR A 202 -10.73 6.00 -0.65
C THR A 202 -10.79 6.31 -2.14
N LYS A 203 -10.32 7.50 -2.55
CA LYS A 203 -10.34 7.94 -3.94
C LYS A 203 -8.93 8.19 -4.47
N ILE A 204 -8.65 7.67 -5.65
CA ILE A 204 -7.44 7.99 -6.42
C ILE A 204 -7.90 8.56 -7.76
N THR A 205 -7.50 9.79 -8.07
CA THR A 205 -7.87 10.46 -9.32
C THR A 205 -6.65 10.98 -10.05
N GLY A 206 -6.41 10.52 -11.27
CA GLY A 206 -5.18 10.80 -11.99
C GLY A 206 -3.99 10.03 -11.41
N GLY A 207 -2.80 10.31 -11.95
CA GLY A 207 -1.56 9.72 -11.46
C GLY A 207 -1.20 8.42 -12.16
N GLY A 208 -0.20 7.74 -11.61
CA GLY A 208 0.25 6.49 -12.20
C GLY A 208 1.42 5.84 -11.47
N ALA A 209 1.72 4.59 -11.80
CA ALA A 209 2.81 3.85 -11.18
C ALA A 209 3.50 2.93 -12.19
N THR A 210 4.79 2.66 -11.95
CA THR A 210 5.54 1.69 -12.74
C THR A 210 6.48 0.84 -11.89
N GLY A 211 6.82 -0.35 -12.38
CA GLY A 211 7.86 -1.21 -11.80
C GLY A 211 7.43 -1.95 -10.54
N ALA A 212 6.14 -2.22 -10.34
CA ALA A 212 5.64 -2.93 -9.17
C ALA A 212 5.81 -4.45 -9.33
N SER A 213 6.77 -5.04 -8.63
CA SER A 213 7.05 -6.48 -8.80
C SER A 213 5.90 -7.39 -8.37
N ASP A 214 5.14 -7.00 -7.34
CA ASP A 214 3.93 -7.70 -6.92
C ASP A 214 2.68 -6.82 -7.00
N LYS A 215 2.46 -5.84 -6.11
CA LYS A 215 1.19 -5.09 -6.07
C LYS A 215 1.41 -3.59 -6.14
N VAL A 216 0.48 -2.89 -6.79
CA VAL A 216 0.45 -1.43 -6.81
C VAL A 216 -0.45 -0.91 -5.69
N LEU A 217 -1.71 -1.38 -5.63
CA LEU A 217 -2.74 -0.94 -4.71
C LEU A 217 -3.15 -2.10 -3.77
N GLN A 218 -2.65 -2.07 -2.54
CA GLN A 218 -2.98 -3.03 -1.49
C GLN A 218 -4.17 -2.54 -0.66
N HIS A 219 -5.18 -3.40 -0.44
CA HIS A 219 -6.38 -3.05 0.32
C HIS A 219 -6.56 -3.98 1.52
N ASN A 220 -6.19 -3.48 2.71
CA ASN A 220 -6.30 -4.21 3.98
C ASN A 220 -7.54 -3.82 4.78
N GLY A 221 -7.92 -2.54 4.76
CA GLY A 221 -9.16 -2.03 5.37
C GLY A 221 -10.44 -2.55 4.70
N ALA A 222 -11.61 -2.25 5.24
CA ALA A 222 -12.91 -2.55 4.62
C ALA A 222 -13.29 -1.48 3.58
N GLY A 223 -14.47 -1.60 2.97
CA GLY A 223 -15.06 -0.52 2.18
C GLY A 223 -14.58 -0.48 0.74
N THR A 224 -14.54 0.71 0.14
CA THR A 224 -14.32 0.88 -1.31
C THR A 224 -13.02 1.62 -1.62
N LEU A 225 -12.31 1.16 -2.65
CA LEU A 225 -11.29 1.94 -3.35
C LEU A 225 -11.84 2.33 -4.73
N SER A 226 -11.92 3.63 -5.02
CA SER A 226 -12.32 4.15 -6.33
C SER A 226 -11.11 4.78 -7.01
N VAL A 227 -10.74 4.27 -8.18
CA VAL A 227 -9.60 4.75 -8.96
C VAL A 227 -10.08 5.20 -10.33
N SER A 228 -9.73 6.43 -10.71
CA SER A 228 -10.12 7.04 -11.97
C SER A 228 -8.94 7.72 -12.67
N GLY A 229 -8.77 7.53 -13.98
CA GLY A 229 -7.76 8.27 -14.77
C GLY A 229 -6.33 7.87 -14.44
N PHE A 230 -6.08 6.60 -14.10
CA PHE A 230 -4.79 6.12 -13.60
C PHE A 230 -4.02 5.33 -14.67
N THR A 231 -2.74 5.65 -14.84
CA THR A 231 -1.85 4.96 -15.78
C THR A 231 -0.89 4.03 -15.05
N VAL A 232 -0.78 2.79 -15.48
CA VAL A 232 0.13 1.81 -14.85
C VAL A 232 0.88 1.00 -15.90
N SER A 233 2.17 0.76 -15.65
CA SER A 233 3.01 -0.09 -16.50
C SER A 233 3.89 -1.01 -15.67
N ASP A 234 4.28 -2.16 -16.24
CA ASP A 234 5.25 -3.09 -15.65
C ASP A 234 4.90 -3.47 -14.20
N PHE A 235 3.82 -4.22 -14.04
CA PHE A 235 3.27 -4.54 -12.72
C PHE A 235 2.85 -6.01 -12.57
N GLY A 236 2.93 -6.53 -11.34
CA GLY A 236 2.29 -7.80 -11.00
C GLY A 236 0.77 -7.66 -10.99
N LYS A 237 0.24 -6.95 -10.00
CA LYS A 237 -1.20 -6.75 -9.75
C LYS A 237 -1.48 -5.27 -9.52
N LEU A 238 -2.41 -4.69 -10.26
CA LEU A 238 -2.79 -3.29 -10.01
C LEU A 238 -3.49 -3.19 -8.66
N TYR A 239 -4.46 -4.07 -8.37
CA TYR A 239 -5.16 -4.11 -7.09
C TYR A 239 -5.23 -5.51 -6.50
N ARG A 240 -5.04 -5.59 -5.18
CA ARG A 240 -5.30 -6.80 -4.41
C ARG A 240 -6.04 -6.49 -3.12
N SER A 241 -7.23 -7.08 -2.98
CA SER A 241 -7.88 -7.24 -1.67
C SER A 241 -7.05 -8.22 -0.84
N CYS A 242 -6.61 -7.83 0.37
CA CYS A 242 -5.81 -8.73 1.20
C CYS A 242 -6.54 -10.06 1.41
N GLY A 243 -5.94 -11.16 0.95
CA GLY A 243 -6.63 -12.46 0.91
C GLY A 243 -6.35 -13.37 2.10
N ASN A 244 -5.36 -13.04 2.92
CA ASN A 244 -4.92 -13.84 4.07
C ASN A 244 -4.62 -12.97 5.30
N CYS A 245 -5.26 -11.80 5.37
CA CYS A 245 -5.16 -10.92 6.54
C CYS A 245 -5.84 -11.58 7.75
N LYS A 246 -5.25 -11.40 8.94
CA LYS A 246 -5.82 -11.90 10.22
C LYS A 246 -7.28 -11.47 10.44
N THR A 247 -7.63 -10.30 9.94
CA THR A 247 -9.02 -9.84 9.89
C THR A 247 -9.38 -9.61 8.44
N MET A 248 -10.44 -10.28 8.02
CA MET A 248 -10.97 -10.20 6.67
C MET A 248 -12.20 -9.30 6.65
N TYR A 249 -12.36 -8.59 5.54
CA TYR A 249 -13.43 -7.62 5.34
C TYR A 249 -13.99 -7.79 3.94
N GLU A 250 -15.22 -7.34 3.76
CA GLU A 250 -15.79 -7.09 2.43
C GLU A 250 -15.15 -5.81 1.84
N ARG A 251 -14.59 -5.94 0.64
CA ARG A 251 -13.84 -4.89 -0.05
C ARG A 251 -14.28 -4.74 -1.50
N HIS A 252 -14.44 -3.49 -1.93
CA HIS A 252 -14.79 -3.20 -3.31
C HIS A 252 -13.71 -2.35 -3.97
N VAL A 253 -13.51 -2.59 -5.27
CA VAL A 253 -12.73 -1.70 -6.13
C VAL A 253 -13.55 -1.26 -7.33
N ILE A 254 -13.43 0.02 -7.67
CA ILE A 254 -14.05 0.62 -8.84
C ILE A 254 -12.94 1.23 -9.67
N PHE A 255 -12.83 0.79 -10.92
CA PHE A 255 -11.87 1.26 -11.90
C PHE A 255 -12.60 1.93 -13.04
N ASP A 256 -12.29 3.20 -13.25
CA ASP A 256 -12.76 4.01 -14.37
C ASP A 256 -11.57 4.65 -15.07
N ASP A 257 -11.55 4.70 -16.40
CA ASP A 257 -10.48 5.34 -17.18
C ASP A 257 -9.07 4.87 -16.73
N ILE A 258 -8.82 3.56 -16.82
CA ILE A 258 -7.54 2.96 -16.46
C ILE A 258 -6.76 2.63 -17.72
N ASN A 259 -5.51 3.08 -17.80
CA ASN A 259 -4.59 2.72 -18.88
C ASN A 259 -3.47 1.85 -18.32
N ALA A 260 -3.61 0.54 -18.48
CA ALA A 260 -2.70 -0.45 -17.95
C ALA A 260 -1.88 -1.13 -19.07
N SER A 261 -0.59 -1.33 -18.82
CA SER A 261 0.30 -2.05 -19.74
C SER A 261 1.27 -3.00 -19.03
N SER A 262 1.64 -4.11 -19.68
CA SER A 262 2.66 -5.05 -19.17
C SER A 262 2.36 -5.55 -17.75
N GLY A 263 1.13 -6.03 -17.53
CA GLY A 263 0.63 -6.45 -16.22
C GLY A 263 0.34 -7.95 -16.13
N LYS A 264 0.27 -8.51 -14.92
CA LYS A 264 -0.31 -9.87 -14.75
C LYS A 264 -1.81 -9.82 -14.46
N LEU A 265 -2.25 -8.95 -13.54
CA LEU A 265 -3.64 -8.91 -13.10
C LEU A 265 -4.11 -7.47 -12.78
N LEU A 266 -5.28 -7.03 -13.24
CA LEU A 266 -5.80 -5.73 -12.78
C LEU A 266 -6.40 -5.81 -11.38
N ALA A 267 -7.32 -6.74 -11.10
CA ALA A 267 -7.90 -6.87 -9.76
C ALA A 267 -7.98 -8.33 -9.27
N GLY A 268 -7.41 -8.58 -8.09
CA GLY A 268 -7.64 -9.81 -7.33
C GLY A 268 -8.58 -9.58 -6.14
N ILE A 269 -9.78 -10.17 -6.19
CA ILE A 269 -10.83 -10.02 -5.16
C ILE A 269 -11.11 -11.34 -4.43
N ASN A 270 -11.57 -11.28 -3.18
CA ASN A 270 -11.96 -12.46 -2.42
C ASN A 270 -13.49 -12.60 -2.39
N SER A 271 -14.09 -13.23 -3.40
CA SER A 271 -15.55 -13.21 -3.57
C SER A 271 -16.32 -13.96 -2.47
N ASN A 272 -15.66 -14.88 -1.76
CA ASN A 272 -16.23 -15.52 -0.57
C ASN A 272 -16.43 -14.56 0.63
N TYR A 273 -15.82 -13.37 0.59
CA TYR A 273 -16.04 -12.30 1.57
C TYR A 273 -16.96 -11.18 1.07
N GLY A 274 -17.56 -11.34 -0.12
CA GLY A 274 -18.45 -10.33 -0.72
C GLY A 274 -17.72 -9.30 -1.58
N ASP A 275 -16.41 -9.45 -1.79
CA ASP A 275 -15.64 -8.49 -2.57
C ASP A 275 -16.17 -8.34 -3.99
N THR A 276 -16.08 -7.13 -4.54
CA THR A 276 -16.42 -6.88 -5.96
C THR A 276 -15.42 -5.95 -6.63
N ALA A 277 -15.14 -6.18 -7.91
CA ALA A 277 -14.40 -5.26 -8.76
C ALA A 277 -15.30 -4.80 -9.91
N THR A 278 -15.40 -3.49 -10.12
CA THR A 278 -16.15 -2.90 -11.24
C THR A 278 -15.19 -2.19 -12.18
N PHE A 279 -15.35 -2.37 -13.48
CA PHE A 279 -14.48 -1.78 -14.50
C PHE A 279 -15.30 -1.02 -15.52
N THR A 280 -14.85 0.16 -15.90
CA THR A 280 -15.41 0.97 -16.98
C THR A 280 -14.25 1.72 -17.65
N ASN A 281 -14.29 1.89 -18.97
CA ASN A 281 -13.27 2.63 -19.73
C ASN A 281 -11.83 2.15 -19.48
N VAL A 282 -11.59 0.84 -19.45
CA VAL A 282 -10.26 0.27 -19.20
C VAL A 282 -9.55 -0.11 -20.49
N VAL A 283 -8.29 0.28 -20.61
CA VAL A 283 -7.37 -0.19 -21.64
C VAL A 283 -6.31 -1.07 -20.98
N ALA A 284 -6.18 -2.32 -21.43
CA ALA A 284 -5.32 -3.33 -20.83
C ALA A 284 -4.40 -3.95 -21.89
N LYS A 285 -3.20 -3.38 -22.07
CA LYS A 285 -2.24 -3.80 -23.09
C LYS A 285 -1.24 -4.80 -22.52
N SER A 286 -1.17 -6.02 -23.05
CA SER A 286 -0.30 -7.07 -22.53
C SER A 286 -0.51 -7.29 -21.03
N VAL A 287 -1.77 -7.27 -20.60
CA VAL A 287 -2.19 -7.64 -19.25
C VAL A 287 -2.82 -9.02 -19.31
N SER A 288 -2.31 -9.97 -18.51
CA SER A 288 -2.74 -11.37 -18.61
C SER A 288 -4.19 -11.58 -18.19
N GLU A 289 -4.61 -10.96 -17.08
CA GLU A 289 -5.96 -11.11 -16.52
C GLU A 289 -6.54 -9.76 -16.09
N VAL A 290 -7.84 -9.55 -16.32
CA VAL A 290 -8.54 -8.34 -15.88
C VAL A 290 -8.98 -8.50 -14.42
N CYS A 291 -9.69 -9.57 -14.12
CA CYS A 291 -10.22 -9.79 -12.78
C CYS A 291 -10.18 -11.27 -12.44
N THR A 292 -9.68 -11.57 -11.24
CA THR A 292 -9.60 -12.94 -10.71
C THR A 292 -10.23 -12.96 -9.33
N GLU A 293 -11.12 -13.94 -9.13
CA GLU A 293 -11.72 -14.27 -7.85
C GLU A 293 -10.86 -15.30 -7.12
N PHE A 294 -10.63 -15.04 -5.84
CA PHE A 294 -9.89 -15.90 -4.93
C PHE A 294 -10.78 -16.34 -3.77
N LYS A 295 -10.45 -17.47 -3.18
CA LYS A 295 -10.96 -17.88 -1.88
C LYS A 295 -10.03 -17.36 -0.79
N GLY A 296 -10.35 -16.19 -0.26
CA GLY A 296 -9.63 -15.62 0.88
C GLY A 296 -9.82 -16.45 2.15
N ASN A 297 -8.90 -16.29 3.10
CA ASN A 297 -8.91 -16.92 4.43
C ASN A 297 -8.34 -15.94 5.48
N ASP A 298 -8.46 -16.30 6.75
CA ASP A 298 -7.90 -15.58 7.90
C ASP A 298 -6.81 -16.38 8.63
N SER A 299 -6.37 -17.52 8.06
CA SER A 299 -5.32 -18.39 8.61
C SER A 299 -3.90 -17.92 8.28
N GLY A 300 -3.76 -17.01 7.32
CA GLY A 300 -2.47 -16.58 6.78
C GLY A 300 -1.98 -17.43 5.60
N ASP A 301 -2.73 -18.47 5.22
CA ASP A 301 -2.39 -19.30 4.07
C ASP A 301 -2.61 -18.54 2.77
N GLU A 302 -1.87 -18.88 1.72
CA GLU A 302 -2.07 -18.24 0.41
C GLU A 302 -3.48 -18.52 -0.14
N PRO A 303 -4.23 -17.48 -0.57
CA PRO A 303 -5.55 -17.65 -1.15
C PRO A 303 -5.50 -18.47 -2.44
N THR A 304 -6.47 -19.36 -2.63
CA THR A 304 -6.57 -20.15 -3.86
C THR A 304 -7.42 -19.42 -4.90
N GLU A 305 -6.99 -19.44 -6.16
CA GLU A 305 -7.80 -18.96 -7.28
C GLU A 305 -9.08 -19.79 -7.44
N ILE A 306 -10.19 -19.10 -7.72
CA ILE A 306 -11.50 -19.71 -8.00
C ILE A 306 -11.76 -19.64 -9.51
N SER A 307 -11.67 -18.44 -10.09
CA SER A 307 -11.96 -18.17 -11.49
C SER A 307 -11.40 -16.81 -11.94
N SER A 308 -11.19 -16.65 -13.24
CA SER A 308 -10.85 -15.37 -13.86
C SER A 308 -11.88 -15.01 -14.93
N GLY A 309 -12.04 -13.70 -15.17
CA GLY A 309 -12.97 -13.16 -16.17
C GLY A 309 -14.20 -12.47 -15.57
N PRO A 310 -15.17 -12.08 -16.42
CA PRO A 310 -16.40 -11.44 -15.98
C PRO A 310 -17.27 -12.36 -15.13
N SER A 311 -17.87 -11.82 -14.06
CA SER A 311 -18.77 -12.54 -13.16
C SER A 311 -19.71 -11.56 -12.43
N THR A 312 -20.46 -12.06 -11.44
CA THR A 312 -21.25 -11.21 -10.55
C THR A 312 -20.39 -10.35 -9.61
N ALA A 313 -19.17 -10.82 -9.30
CA ALA A 313 -18.20 -10.12 -8.46
C ALA A 313 -17.19 -9.32 -9.30
N CYS A 314 -16.75 -9.85 -10.44
CA CYS A 314 -15.93 -9.19 -11.45
C CYS A 314 -16.82 -8.53 -12.52
N LYS A 315 -17.27 -7.32 -12.25
CA LYS A 315 -18.33 -6.63 -12.99
C LYS A 315 -17.76 -5.83 -14.15
N TYR A 316 -17.78 -6.42 -15.34
CA TYR A 316 -17.46 -5.75 -16.60
C TYR A 316 -17.99 -6.53 -17.81
N SER A 317 -18.07 -5.86 -18.94
CA SER A 317 -18.39 -6.42 -20.25
C SER A 317 -17.24 -6.16 -21.25
N THR A 318 -17.37 -6.69 -22.46
CA THR A 318 -16.36 -6.48 -23.52
C THR A 318 -16.25 -5.03 -23.97
N SER A 319 -17.26 -4.19 -23.75
CA SER A 319 -17.17 -2.74 -24.06
C SER A 319 -16.48 -1.94 -22.97
N ASP A 320 -16.38 -2.47 -21.75
CA ASP A 320 -15.78 -1.79 -20.61
C ASP A 320 -14.26 -1.95 -20.58
N VAL A 321 -13.73 -2.98 -21.24
CA VAL A 321 -12.30 -3.32 -21.24
C VAL A 321 -11.81 -3.63 -22.66
N THR A 322 -10.86 -2.83 -23.14
CA THR A 322 -10.13 -3.10 -24.38
C THR A 322 -8.79 -3.76 -24.06
N SER A 323 -8.67 -5.05 -24.35
CA SER A 323 -7.43 -5.82 -24.16
C SER A 323 -6.69 -6.03 -25.48
N SER A 324 -5.35 -5.95 -25.47
CA SER A 324 -4.50 -6.17 -26.67
C SER A 324 -3.12 -6.70 -26.33
#